data_AF-A0A820NAV1-F1
#
_entry.id   AF-A0A820NAV1-F1
#
_cell.length_a   1.000
_cell.length_b   1.000
_cell.length_c   1.000
_cell.angle_alpha   90.00
_cell.angle_beta   90.00
_cell.angle_gamma   90.00
#
_symmetry.space_group_name_H-M   'P 1'
#
loop_
_entity.id
_entity.type
_entity.pdbx_description
1 polymer ?
#
loop_
_entity_poly.entity_id
_entity_poly.type
_entity_poly.pdbx_seq_one_letter_code
_entity_poly.pdbx_strand_id
1 'polypeptide(L)'
;ASVAKIDWDDFQNRIHNTAFTLVHGDFHPANLMVARKKDSDNVIFGDVKLMDWEVVGVGCGPQDMGQFVISHVPPEIRRKLEKQVFREAYYDKLVEKLKAKTVEKLPTFEECWHEYVYGGVERWVWLLVVCNNIFPKSAGDYFL
;
A
#
# COMPACT_ATOMS: atom_id res chain seq x y z
N ALA A 1 -13.14 -11.14 -5.88
CA ALA A 1 -12.83 -12.52 -5.47
C ALA A 1 -14.09 -13.16 -4.89
N SER A 2 -14.28 -14.47 -5.02
CA SER A 2 -15.42 -15.19 -4.40
C SER A 2 -15.03 -15.60 -2.98
N VAL A 3 -15.91 -15.39 -1.99
CA VAL A 3 -15.71 -15.84 -0.59
C VAL A 3 -15.49 -17.34 -0.51
N ALA A 4 -16.08 -18.12 -1.43
CA ALA A 4 -15.91 -19.57 -1.51
C ALA A 4 -14.50 -20.03 -1.94
N LYS A 5 -13.61 -19.10 -2.31
CA LYS A 5 -12.21 -19.38 -2.68
C LYS A 5 -11.21 -18.93 -1.61
N ILE A 6 -11.70 -18.53 -0.44
CA ILE A 6 -10.85 -18.15 0.69
C ILE A 6 -10.48 -19.42 1.44
N ASP A 7 -9.19 -19.74 1.47
CA ASP A 7 -8.63 -20.90 2.13
C ASP A 7 -7.63 -20.45 3.21
N TRP A 8 -7.73 -21.02 4.41
CA TRP A 8 -6.90 -20.64 5.54
C TRP A 8 -5.45 -21.09 5.38
N ASP A 9 -5.23 -22.27 4.80
CA ASP A 9 -3.90 -22.82 4.59
C ASP A 9 -3.18 -22.02 3.50
N ASP A 10 -3.88 -21.61 2.44
CA ASP A 10 -3.35 -20.69 1.43
C ASP A 10 -2.94 -19.34 2.03
N PHE A 11 -3.73 -18.79 2.96
CA PHE A 11 -3.38 -17.57 3.67
C PHE A 11 -2.13 -17.73 4.54
N GLN A 12 -2.06 -18.81 5.33
CA GLN A 12 -0.88 -19.12 6.16
C GLN A 12 0.37 -19.33 5.31
N ASN A 13 0.24 -20.10 4.23
CA ASN A 13 1.31 -20.33 3.25
C ASN A 13 1.78 -19.01 2.65
N ARG A 14 0.86 -18.10 2.28
CA ARG A 14 1.23 -16.79 1.75
C ARG A 14 2.01 -15.97 2.77
N ILE A 15 1.51 -15.82 4.00
CA ILE A 15 2.17 -15.02 5.03
C ILE A 15 3.57 -15.54 5.34
N HIS A 16 3.75 -16.86 5.46
CA HIS A 16 5.05 -17.45 5.79
C HIS A 16 6.08 -17.33 4.66
N ASN A 17 5.63 -17.17 3.41
CA ASN A 17 6.51 -17.08 2.25
C ASN A 17 6.62 -15.66 1.66
N THR A 18 6.01 -14.66 2.30
CA THR A 18 6.05 -13.27 1.83
C THR A 18 7.04 -12.46 2.65
N ALA A 19 7.90 -11.70 1.97
CA ALA A 19 8.83 -10.81 2.62
C ALA A 19 8.10 -9.59 3.20
N PHE A 20 8.30 -9.34 4.50
CA PHE A 20 7.73 -8.19 5.18
C PHE A 20 8.75 -7.05 5.33
N THR A 21 8.21 -5.84 5.41
CA THR A 21 8.91 -4.59 5.64
C THR A 21 8.15 -3.78 6.69
N LEU A 22 8.79 -2.69 7.16
CA LEU A 22 8.05 -1.62 7.80
C LEU A 22 7.14 -0.95 6.76
N VAL A 23 5.87 -0.82 7.09
CA VAL A 23 4.84 -0.16 6.29
C VAL A 23 4.31 1.04 7.05
N HIS A 24 3.90 2.08 6.32
CA HIS A 24 3.33 3.29 6.91
C HIS A 24 1.99 2.99 7.58
N GLY A 25 1.18 2.12 6.96
CA GLY A 25 -0.11 1.67 7.50
C GLY A 25 -1.26 2.67 7.36
N ASP A 26 -0.95 3.95 7.11
CA ASP A 26 -1.92 4.95 6.66
C ASP A 26 -1.38 5.80 5.50
N PHE A 27 -1.09 5.16 4.37
CA PHE A 27 -0.39 5.79 3.26
C PHE A 27 -1.34 6.50 2.28
N HIS A 28 -1.55 7.80 2.47
CA HIS A 28 -2.41 8.63 1.61
C HIS A 28 -1.85 10.05 1.38
N PRO A 29 -2.30 10.80 0.35
CA PRO A 29 -1.74 12.09 -0.02
C PRO A 29 -1.67 13.13 1.09
N ALA A 30 -2.61 13.16 2.03
CA ALA A 30 -2.58 14.11 3.13
C ALA A 30 -1.48 13.82 4.18
N ASN A 31 -0.92 12.60 4.18
CA ASN A 31 0.26 12.21 4.94
C ASN A 31 1.58 12.41 4.16
N LEU A 32 1.51 13.04 2.98
CA LEU A 32 2.67 13.36 2.15
C LEU A 32 2.88 14.87 2.09
N MET A 33 4.09 15.31 2.45
CA MET A 33 4.50 16.70 2.27
C MET A 33 5.57 16.81 1.18
N VAL A 34 5.30 17.62 0.15
CA VAL A 34 6.29 17.93 -0.89
C VAL A 34 7.08 19.15 -0.45
N ALA A 35 8.37 18.96 -0.17
CA ALA A 35 9.25 20.05 0.24
C ALA A 35 9.36 21.08 -0.89
N ARG A 36 9.18 22.36 -0.57
CA ARG A 36 9.46 23.44 -1.53
C ARG A 36 10.94 23.75 -1.49
N LYS A 37 11.60 23.74 -2.64
CA LYS A 37 12.97 24.21 -2.78
C LYS A 37 12.94 25.50 -3.59
N LYS A 38 13.63 26.52 -3.09
CA LYS A 38 13.80 27.78 -3.81
C LYS A 38 14.98 27.59 -4.77
N ASP A 39 14.73 27.75 -6.06
CA ASP A 39 15.77 27.84 -7.08
C ASP A 39 15.65 29.20 -7.75
N SER A 40 16.49 30.14 -7.30
CA SER A 40 16.40 31.56 -7.69
C SER A 40 15.02 32.16 -7.37
N ASP A 41 14.33 32.78 -8.34
CA ASP A 41 12.97 33.33 -8.18
C ASP A 41 11.86 32.30 -8.37
N ASN A 42 12.19 31.05 -8.71
CA ASN A 42 11.21 29.99 -8.93
C ASN A 42 11.09 29.07 -7.71
N VAL A 43 9.86 28.66 -7.42
CA VAL A 43 9.58 27.58 -6.46
C VAL A 43 9.54 26.27 -7.24
N ILE A 44 10.48 25.37 -6.94
CA ILE A 44 10.47 24.00 -7.46
C ILE A 44 10.05 23.03 -6.35
N PHE A 45 9.44 21.91 -6.75
CA PHE A 45 9.08 20.83 -5.84
C PHE A 45 10.29 19.92 -5.63
N GLY A 46 10.68 19.75 -4.37
CA GLY A 46 11.77 18.87 -3.93
C GLY A 46 11.25 17.53 -3.42
N ASP A 47 11.95 16.97 -2.42
CA ASP A 47 11.63 15.65 -1.87
C ASP A 47 10.21 15.55 -1.29
N VAL A 48 9.64 14.35 -1.37
CA VAL A 48 8.46 13.96 -0.60
C VAL A 48 8.89 13.51 0.80
N LYS A 49 8.24 14.03 1.83
CA LYS A 49 8.39 13.61 3.23
C LYS A 49 7.10 12.91 3.67
N LEU A 50 7.25 11.73 4.27
CA LEU A 50 6.16 10.97 4.86
C LEU A 50 5.93 11.46 6.29
N MET A 51 4.67 11.71 6.63
CA MET A 51 4.24 12.24 7.92
C MET A 51 3.23 11.27 8.54
N ASP A 52 3.00 11.39 9.85
CA ASP A 52 1.95 10.66 10.56
C ASP A 52 2.12 9.13 10.58
N TRP A 53 3.16 8.67 11.27
CA TRP A 53 3.53 7.26 11.39
C TRP A 53 2.78 6.52 12.53
N GLU A 54 1.66 7.03 13.01
CA GLU A 54 0.97 6.46 14.18
C GLU A 54 0.43 5.05 13.93
N VAL A 55 0.21 4.68 12.66
CA VAL A 55 -0.29 3.36 12.25
C VAL A 55 0.78 2.48 11.60
N VAL A 56 2.06 2.79 11.83
CA VAL A 56 3.21 2.01 11.37
C VAL A 56 3.12 0.54 11.79
N GLY A 57 3.50 -0.37 10.90
CA GLY A 57 3.43 -1.80 11.19
C GLY A 57 4.39 -2.65 10.35
N VAL A 58 4.33 -3.95 10.57
CA VAL A 58 5.04 -4.95 9.75
C VAL A 58 4.06 -5.51 8.73
N GLY A 59 4.41 -5.47 7.45
CA GLY A 59 3.56 -5.99 6.39
C GLY A 59 4.23 -5.97 5.02
N CYS A 60 3.44 -6.15 3.97
CA CYS A 60 3.95 -6.19 2.60
C CYS A 60 4.13 -4.78 2.06
N GLY A 61 5.34 -4.40 1.62
CA GLY A 61 5.62 -3.05 1.11
C GLY A 61 4.67 -2.56 0.00
N PRO A 62 4.26 -3.40 -0.97
CA PRO A 62 3.30 -3.01 -2.01
C PRO A 62 1.92 -2.59 -1.49
N GLN A 63 1.54 -2.99 -0.27
CA GLN A 63 0.20 -2.73 0.28
C GLN A 63 -0.08 -1.24 0.46
N ASP A 64 0.91 -0.44 0.89
CA ASP A 64 0.77 1.00 1.09
C ASP A 64 0.43 1.69 -0.25
N MET A 65 1.10 1.26 -1.32
CA MET A 65 0.78 1.74 -2.67
C MET A 65 -0.64 1.35 -3.10
N GLY A 66 -1.08 0.14 -2.74
CA GLY A 66 -2.45 -0.32 -2.96
C GLY A 66 -3.48 0.57 -2.28
N GLN A 67 -3.27 0.86 -0.99
CA GLN A 67 -4.10 1.78 -0.19
C GLN A 67 -4.15 3.18 -0.81
N PHE A 68 -3.00 3.73 -1.20
CA PHE A 68 -2.94 5.05 -1.80
C PHE A 68 -3.80 5.14 -3.06
N VAL A 69 -3.60 4.18 -3.98
CA VAL A 69 -4.22 4.20 -5.30
C VAL A 69 -5.71 3.90 -5.23
N ILE A 70 -6.14 2.94 -4.41
CA ILE A 70 -7.56 2.59 -4.29
C ILE A 70 -8.42 3.75 -3.79
N SER A 71 -7.84 4.60 -2.94
CA SER A 71 -8.57 5.70 -2.29
C SER A 71 -8.48 7.03 -3.03
N HIS A 72 -7.46 7.24 -3.88
CA HIS A 72 -7.16 8.58 -4.43
C HIS A 72 -7.05 8.63 -5.95
N VAL A 73 -7.18 7.49 -6.64
CA VAL A 73 -7.12 7.47 -8.11
C VAL A 73 -8.45 6.95 -8.66
N PRO A 74 -9.11 7.71 -9.56
CA PRO A 74 -10.36 7.29 -10.18
C PRO A 74 -10.23 5.92 -10.90
N PRO A 75 -11.23 5.03 -10.79
CA PRO A 75 -11.17 3.68 -11.38
C PRO A 75 -10.87 3.65 -12.88
N GLU A 76 -11.36 4.63 -13.64
CA GLU A 76 -11.12 4.77 -15.08
C GLU A 76 -9.67 5.07 -15.44
N ILE A 77 -8.94 5.76 -14.56
CA ILE A 77 -7.50 6.01 -14.71
C ILE A 77 -6.73 4.75 -14.30
N ARG A 78 -7.11 4.12 -13.18
CA ARG A 78 -6.47 2.89 -12.69
C ARG A 78 -6.51 1.78 -13.73
N ARG A 79 -7.68 1.51 -14.32
CA ARG A 79 -7.85 0.49 -15.37
C ARG A 79 -6.91 0.69 -16.57
N LYS A 80 -6.51 1.92 -16.87
CA LYS A 80 -5.64 2.25 -18.01
C LYS A 80 -4.15 2.16 -17.66
N LEU A 81 -3.75 2.58 -16.46
CA LEU A 81 -2.34 2.88 -16.16
C LEU A 81 -1.77 2.17 -14.93
N GLU A 82 -2.60 1.65 -14.03
CA GLU A 82 -2.19 1.21 -12.67
C GLU A 82 -1.04 0.21 -12.70
N LYS A 83 -1.14 -0.81 -13.55
CA LYS A 83 -0.12 -1.87 -13.66
C LYS A 83 1.20 -1.36 -14.23
N GLN A 84 1.15 -0.45 -15.20
CA GLN A 84 2.34 0.17 -15.78
C GLN A 84 3.01 1.11 -14.77
N VAL A 85 2.24 2.00 -14.15
CA VAL A 85 2.73 2.95 -13.15
C VAL A 85 3.32 2.20 -11.96
N PHE A 86 2.68 1.14 -11.48
CA PHE A 86 3.23 0.33 -10.39
C PHE A 86 4.56 -0.32 -10.77
N ARG A 87 4.71 -0.83 -12.00
CA ARG A 87 5.98 -1.37 -12.48
C ARG A 87 7.09 -0.32 -12.44
N GLU A 88 6.87 0.79 -13.15
CA GLU A 88 7.89 1.81 -13.39
C GLU A 88 8.22 2.63 -12.12
N ALA A 89 7.21 2.98 -11.33
CA ALA A 89 7.37 3.86 -10.18
C ALA A 89 7.79 3.12 -8.90
N TYR A 90 7.41 1.85 -8.75
CA TYR A 90 7.66 1.07 -7.53
C TYR A 90 8.55 -0.15 -7.78
N TYR A 91 8.12 -1.11 -8.61
CA TYR A 91 8.80 -2.41 -8.73
C TYR A 91 10.23 -2.28 -9.27
N ASP A 92 10.43 -1.52 -10.34
CA ASP A 92 11.76 -1.39 -10.97
C ASP A 92 12.76 -0.76 -9.98
N LYS A 93 12.32 0.26 -9.23
CA LYS A 93 13.12 0.89 -8.18
C LYS A 93 13.38 -0.05 -7.01
N LEU A 94 12.39 -0.82 -6.59
CA LEU A 94 12.56 -1.82 -5.53
C LEU A 94 13.64 -2.83 -5.93
N VAL A 95 13.53 -3.42 -7.12
CA VAL A 95 14.50 -4.40 -7.63
C VAL A 95 15.88 -3.78 -7.79
N GLU A 96 15.99 -2.55 -8.30
CA GLU A 96 17.26 -1.81 -8.37
C GLU A 96 17.92 -1.70 -6.97
N LYS A 97 17.16 -1.27 -5.96
CA LYS A 97 17.67 -1.11 -4.59
C LYS A 97 18.00 -2.44 -3.91
N LEU A 98 17.23 -3.50 -4.17
CA LEU A 98 17.49 -4.82 -3.60
C LEU A 98 18.69 -5.50 -4.26
N LYS A 99 18.93 -5.31 -5.57
CA LYS A 99 20.13 -5.79 -6.27
C LYS A 99 21.42 -5.20 -5.71
N ALA A 100 21.37 -3.97 -5.19
CA ALA A 100 22.50 -3.33 -4.52
C ALA A 100 22.73 -3.88 -3.10
N LYS A 101 21.88 -4.77 -2.60
CA LYS A 101 21.97 -5.41 -1.28
C LYS A 101 22.13 -6.93 -1.44
N THR A 102 22.67 -7.58 -0.42
CA THR A 102 22.67 -9.05 -0.35
C THR A 102 21.30 -9.52 0.10
N VAL A 103 20.47 -9.97 -0.84
CA VAL A 103 19.17 -10.58 -0.56
C VAL A 103 19.14 -12.02 -1.08
N GLU A 104 18.47 -12.91 -0.36
CA GLU A 104 18.38 -14.34 -0.73
C GLU A 104 17.58 -14.56 -2.02
N LYS A 105 16.51 -13.77 -2.21
CA LYS A 105 15.62 -13.83 -3.37
C LYS A 105 15.13 -12.43 -3.72
N LEU A 106 15.18 -12.08 -5.01
CA LEU A 106 14.49 -10.89 -5.51
C LEU A 106 13.00 -11.20 -5.73
N PRO A 107 12.08 -10.32 -5.32
CA PRO A 107 10.67 -10.51 -5.59
C PRO A 107 10.41 -10.37 -7.09
N THR A 108 9.52 -11.21 -7.62
CA THR A 108 9.00 -11.08 -8.98
C THR A 108 7.98 -9.94 -9.05
N PHE A 109 7.72 -9.48 -10.27
CA PHE A 109 6.71 -8.45 -10.49
C PHE A 109 5.33 -8.95 -10.10
N GLU A 110 5.03 -10.21 -10.40
CA GLU A 110 3.76 -10.88 -10.15
C GLU A 110 3.50 -11.04 -8.65
N GLU A 111 4.51 -11.41 -7.84
CA GLU A 111 4.42 -11.43 -6.38
C GLU A 111 4.14 -10.02 -5.82
N CYS A 112 4.88 -9.00 -6.27
CA CYS A 112 4.66 -7.62 -5.83
C CYS A 112 3.27 -7.09 -6.23
N TRP A 113 2.82 -7.41 -7.45
CA TRP A 113 1.52 -7.01 -7.96
C TRP A 113 0.38 -7.71 -7.20
N HIS A 114 0.56 -8.98 -6.85
CA HIS A 114 -0.37 -9.71 -6.00
C HIS A 114 -0.54 -8.99 -4.66
N GLU A 115 0.56 -8.70 -3.96
CA GLU A 115 0.50 -8.01 -2.67
C GLU A 115 -0.03 -6.57 -2.75
N TYR A 116 0.21 -5.88 -3.87
CA TYR A 116 -0.39 -4.58 -4.14
C TYR A 116 -1.93 -4.66 -4.20
N VAL A 117 -2.46 -5.63 -4.94
CA VAL A 117 -3.93 -5.79 -5.11
C VAL A 117 -4.58 -6.30 -3.82
N TYR A 118 -4.03 -7.35 -3.21
CA TYR A 118 -4.59 -7.95 -2.00
C TYR A 118 -4.39 -7.05 -0.78
N GLY A 119 -3.16 -6.62 -0.52
CA GLY A 119 -2.83 -5.79 0.65
C GLY A 119 -3.57 -4.47 0.68
N GLY A 120 -3.77 -3.83 -0.49
CA GLY A 120 -4.56 -2.61 -0.60
C GLY A 120 -6.01 -2.77 -0.15
N VAL A 121 -6.63 -3.94 -0.37
CA VAL A 121 -8.01 -4.25 0.06
C VAL A 121 -8.05 -4.78 1.49
N GLU A 122 -7.10 -5.63 1.88
CA GLU A 122 -7.01 -6.23 3.22
C GLU A 122 -7.00 -5.16 4.31
N ARG A 123 -6.39 -4.00 4.06
CA ARG A 123 -6.40 -2.87 5.00
C ARG A 123 -7.80 -2.34 5.27
N TRP A 124 -8.61 -2.18 4.23
CA TRP A 124 -10.01 -1.74 4.35
C TRP A 124 -10.87 -2.80 5.02
N VAL A 125 -10.63 -4.07 4.72
CA VAL A 125 -11.33 -5.18 5.41
C VAL A 125 -11.00 -5.17 6.89
N TRP A 126 -9.73 -5.03 7.27
CA TRP A 126 -9.33 -4.92 8.67
C TRP A 126 -10.00 -3.74 9.36
N LEU A 127 -9.96 -2.55 8.76
CA LEU A 127 -10.58 -1.36 9.32
C LEU A 127 -12.08 -1.58 9.51
N LEU A 128 -12.81 -1.94 8.47
CA LEU A 128 -14.28 -2.05 8.50
C LEU A 128 -14.76 -3.17 9.45
N VAL A 129 -14.08 -4.33 9.47
CA VAL A 129 -14.48 -5.47 10.31
C VAL A 129 -14.15 -5.21 11.78
N VAL A 130 -13.00 -4.63 12.08
CA VAL A 130 -12.63 -4.28 13.47
C VAL A 130 -13.53 -3.16 13.99
N CYS A 131 -13.76 -2.11 13.19
CA CYS A 131 -14.66 -1.03 13.53
C CYS A 131 -16.07 -1.54 13.83
N ASN A 132 -16.61 -2.46 13.02
CA ASN A 132 -17.95 -3.00 13.25
C ASN A 132 -18.09 -3.78 14.57
N ASN A 133 -17.03 -4.43 15.07
CA ASN A 133 -17.10 -5.24 16.29
C ASN A 133 -16.71 -4.47 17.57
N ILE A 134 -15.98 -3.37 17.44
CA ILE A 134 -15.49 -2.59 18.59
C ILE A 134 -16.34 -1.35 18.85
N PHE A 135 -16.99 -0.79 17.81
CA PHE A 135 -17.76 0.42 18.00
C PHE A 135 -19.10 0.16 18.72
N PRO A 136 -19.47 1.04 19.68
CA PRO A 136 -20.82 1.02 20.25
C PRO A 136 -21.86 1.08 19.14
N LYS A 137 -23.01 0.40 19.30
CA LYS A 137 -24.09 0.41 18.30
C LYS A 137 -24.45 1.81 17.81
N SER A 138 -24.46 2.80 18.71
CA SER A 138 -24.75 4.20 18.40
C SER A 138 -23.75 4.88 17.46
N ALA A 139 -22.52 4.37 17.35
CA ALA A 139 -21.57 4.86 16.36
C ALA A 139 -21.89 4.34 14.95
N GLY A 140 -22.53 3.17 14.84
CA GLY A 140 -23.00 2.61 13.57
C GLY A 140 -24.07 3.46 12.88
N ASP A 141 -24.82 4.27 13.63
CA ASP A 141 -25.84 5.19 13.11
C ASP A 141 -25.28 6.26 12.17
N TYR A 142 -23.96 6.52 12.21
CA TYR A 142 -23.28 7.51 11.36
C TYR A 142 -22.59 6.89 10.12
N PHE A 143 -22.53 5.56 10.02
CA PHE A 143 -21.80 4.85 8.96
C PHE A 143 -22.71 4.01 8.02
N LEU A 144 -24.04 4.06 8.22
CA LEU A 144 -25.08 3.49 7.34
C LEU A 144 -25.86 4.62 6.65
#